data_AF-A0A1S1EUR2-F1
#
_entry.id   AF-A0A1S1EUR2-F1
#
_cell.length_a   1.000
_cell.length_b   1.000
_cell.length_c   1.000
_cell.angle_alpha   90.00
_cell.angle_beta   90.00
_cell.angle_gamma   90.00
#
_symmetry.space_group_name_H-M   'P 1'
#
loop_
_entity.id
_entity.type
_entity.pdbx_description
1 polymer ?
#
loop_
_entity_poly.entity_id
_entity_poly.type
_entity_poly.pdbx_seq_one_letter_code
_entity_poly.pdbx_strand_id
1 'polypeptide(L)' 'MQNADKGTFLTVAEVADIMRVSKMTVYRLVHAGELPAVRVGRSFRVHESAVKEYLDSSFYNAG' A
#
# COMPACT_ATOMS: atom_id res chain seq x y z
N MET A 1 -20.59 13.64 -4.98
CA MET A 1 -19.29 14.10 -4.45
C MET A 1 -18.34 12.92 -4.46
N GLN A 2 -17.53 12.79 -5.51
CA GLN A 2 -16.36 11.91 -5.52
C GLN A 2 -15.20 12.82 -5.90
N ASN A 3 -14.62 13.50 -4.91
CA ASN A 3 -13.30 14.06 -5.12
C ASN A 3 -12.39 12.84 -5.22
N ALA A 4 -11.98 12.50 -6.44
CA ALA A 4 -10.84 11.63 -6.63
C ALA A 4 -9.70 12.25 -5.81
N ASP A 5 -9.34 11.59 -4.71
CA ASP A 5 -8.14 11.90 -3.95
C ASP A 5 -7.05 12.19 -4.96
N LYS A 6 -6.46 13.39 -4.90
CA LYS A 6 -5.36 13.75 -5.80
C LYS A 6 -4.29 12.68 -5.62
N GLY A 7 -4.19 11.80 -6.61
CA GLY A 7 -3.55 10.49 -6.52
C GLY A 7 -2.10 10.59 -6.07
N THR A 8 -1.91 10.48 -4.76
CA THR A 8 -0.57 10.42 -4.18
C THR A 8 -0.13 8.98 -4.27
N PHE A 9 0.76 8.71 -5.22
CA PHE A 9 1.42 7.42 -5.36
C PHE A 9 2.60 7.37 -4.40
N LEU A 10 2.53 6.43 -3.47
CA LEU A 10 3.58 6.18 -2.51
C LEU A 10 4.60 5.20 -3.07
N THR A 11 5.86 5.44 -2.75
CA THR A 11 6.95 4.49 -2.96
C THR A 11 6.81 3.33 -1.97
N VAL A 12 7.43 2.20 -2.30
CA VAL A 12 7.53 1.04 -1.38
C VAL A 12 8.16 1.41 -0.03
N ALA A 13 9.07 2.39 -0.01
CA ALA A 13 9.70 2.86 1.22
C ALA A 13 8.72 3.63 2.10
N GLU A 14 7.97 4.58 1.53
CA GLU A 14 6.96 5.35 2.27
C GLU A 14 5.85 4.44 2.80
N VAL A 15 5.39 3.47 2.01
CA VAL A 15 4.42 2.47 2.47
C VAL A 15 4.97 1.65 3.65
N ALA A 16 6.24 1.24 3.57
CA ALA A 16 6.88 0.50 4.64
C ALA A 16 6.97 1.31 5.94
N ASP A 17 7.26 2.61 5.82
CA ASP A 17 7.31 3.53 6.96
C ASP A 17 5.92 3.76 7.59
N ILE A 18 4.88 3.90 6.76
CA ILE A 18 3.48 4.05 7.21
C ILE A 18 3.01 2.79 7.92
N MET A 19 3.23 1.61 7.32
CA MET A 19 2.77 0.33 7.86
C MET A 19 3.69 -0.21 8.96
N ARG A 20 4.81 0.45 9.24
CA ARG A 20 5.84 0.01 10.21
C ARG A 20 6.35 -1.41 9.94
N VAL A 21 6.55 -1.74 8.67
CA VAL A 21 7.09 -3.04 8.22
C VAL A 21 8.37 -2.87 7.42
N SER A 22 9.07 -3.96 7.14
CA SER A 22 10.19 -3.93 6.21
C SER A 22 9.71 -3.71 4.75
N LYS A 23 10.55 -3.10 3.90
CA LYS A 23 10.31 -3.03 2.44
C LYS A 23 10.06 -4.41 1.82
N MET A 24 10.71 -5.46 2.35
CA MET A 24 10.49 -6.83 1.89
C MET A 24 9.05 -7.30 2.14
N THR A 25 8.46 -6.94 3.28
CA THR A 25 7.04 -7.22 3.55
C THR A 25 6.15 -6.53 2.50
N VAL A 26 6.37 -5.26 2.22
CA VAL A 26 5.61 -4.55 1.18
C VAL A 26 5.76 -5.22 -0.19
N TYR A 27 6.99 -5.60 -0.58
CA TYR A 27 7.19 -6.34 -1.83
C TYR A 27 6.44 -7.66 -1.85
N ARG A 28 6.43 -8.43 -0.75
CA ARG A 28 5.68 -9.68 -0.66
C ARG A 28 4.18 -9.44 -0.86
N LEU A 29 3.61 -8.43 -0.22
CA LEU A 29 2.19 -8.08 -0.37
C LEU A 29 1.84 -7.71 -1.82
N VAL A 30 2.70 -6.92 -2.48
CA VAL A 30 2.51 -6.56 -3.88
C VAL A 30 2.60 -7.78 -4.81
N HIS A 31 3.56 -8.68 -4.60
CA HIS A 31 3.71 -9.88 -5.43
C HIS A 31 2.63 -10.94 -5.14
N ALA A 32 2.10 -10.98 -3.92
CA ALA A 32 0.96 -11.81 -3.54
C ALA A 32 -0.38 -11.27 -4.08
N GLY A 33 -0.41 -10.02 -4.57
CA GLY A 33 -1.62 -9.35 -5.02
C GLY A 33 -2.49 -8.81 -3.90
N GLU A 34 -2.03 -8.87 -2.65
CA GLU A 34 -2.74 -8.35 -1.47
C GLU A 34 -2.70 -6.83 -1.37
N LEU A 35 -1.65 -6.21 -1.92
CA LEU A 35 -1.51 -4.75 -1.96
C LEU A 35 -1.45 -4.27 -3.42
N PRO A 36 -2.54 -3.67 -3.94
CA PRO A 36 -2.59 -3.16 -5.30
C PRO A 36 -1.50 -2.11 -5.57
N ALA A 37 -0.69 -2.34 -6.59
CA ALA A 37 0.40 -1.44 -6.96
C ALA A 37 0.56 -1.34 -8.48
N VAL A 38 1.04 -0.18 -8.92
CA VAL A 38 1.41 0.11 -10.31
C VAL A 38 2.92 0.02 -10.46
N ARG A 39 3.39 -0.65 -11.51
CA ARG A 39 4.81 -0.70 -11.85
C ARG A 39 5.20 0.55 -12.63
N VAL A 40 6.17 1.30 -12.12
CA VAL A 40 6.73 2.50 -12.77
C VAL A 40 8.24 2.27 -12.94
N GLY A 41 8.64 1.92 -14.17
CA GLY A 41 9.99 1.50 -14.48
C GLY A 41 10.40 0.23 -13.71
N ARG A 42 11.42 0.36 -12.86
CA ARG A 42 11.97 -0.76 -12.05
C ARG A 42 11.37 -0.83 -10.64
N SER A 43 10.48 0.09 -10.28
CA SER A 43 9.93 0.24 -8.94
C SER A 43 8.41 0.14 -8.95
N PHE A 44 7.83 -0.16 -7.79
CA PHE A 44 6.39 -0.11 -7.59
C PHE A 44 5.96 1.21 -6.97
N ARG A 45 4.71 1.57 -7.24
CA ARG A 45 3.99 2.68 -6.66
C ARG A 45 2.64 2.18 -6.16
N VAL A 46 2.29 2.53 -4.93
CA VAL A 46 1.05 2.10 -4.28
C VAL A 46 0.17 3.33 -4.14
N HIS A 47 -1.11 3.21 -4.47
CA HIS A 47 -2.05 4.30 -4.24
C HIS A 47 -2.29 4.44 -2.74
N GLU A 48 -2.27 5.66 -2.20
CA GLU A 48 -2.49 5.89 -0.76
C GLU A 48 -3.79 5.25 -0.25
N SER A 49 -4.88 5.33 -1.04
CA SER A 49 -6.15 4.70 -0.67
C SER A 49 -6.05 3.18 -0.52
N ALA A 50 -5.20 2.52 -1.31
CA ALA A 50 -5.00 1.08 -1.24
C ALA A 50 -4.27 0.67 0.05
N VAL A 51 -3.32 1.49 0.51
CA VAL A 51 -2.66 1.28 1.81
C VAL A 51 -3.67 1.44 2.95
N LYS A 52 -4.50 2.48 2.88
CA LYS A 52 -5.55 2.72 3.88
C LYS A 52 -6.57 1.58 3.92
N GLU A 53 -7.06 1.15 2.76
CA GLU A 53 -7.99 0.02 2.64
C GLU A 53 -7.39 -1.29 3.15
N TYR A 54 -6.10 -1.55 2.87
CA TYR A 54 -5.39 -2.70 3.42
C TYR A 54 -5.31 -2.66 4.95
N LEU A 55 -5.00 -1.51 5.55
CA LEU A 55 -4.97 -1.36 7.00
C LEU A 55 -6.37 -1.50 7.61
N ASP A 56 -7.38 -0.85 7.02
CA ASP A 56 -8.77 -0.91 7.47
C ASP A 56 -9.34 -2.33 7.41
N SER A 57 -9.02 -3.09 6.36
CA SER A 57 -9.42 -4.50 6.21
C SER A 57 -8.62 -5.46 7.10
N SER A 58 -7.42 -5.07 7.54
CA SER A 58 -6.57 -5.84 8.46
C SER A 58 -6.90 -5.63 9.93
N PHE A 59 -7.82 -4.72 10.28
CA PHE A 59 -8.41 -4.61 11.62
C PHE A 59 -9.37 -5.78 11.88
N TYR A 60 -8.82 -6.99 11.96
CA TYR A 60 -9.43 -8.05 12.76
C TYR A 60 -9.03 -7.78 14.20
N ASN A 61 -10.01 -7.67 15.11
CA ASN A 61 -9.78 -7.75 16.55
C ASN A 61 -8.95 -9.03 16.81
N ALA A 62 -7.64 -8.87 16.97
CA ALA A 62 -6.85 -9.81 17.73
C ALA A 62 -7.40 -9.67 19.16
N GLY A 63 -8.34 -10.56 19.51
CA GLY A 63 -9.11 -10.51 20.75
C GLY A 63 -8.26 -10.49 22.01
#